data_AF-A0A351MB84-F1
#
_entry.id   AF-A0A351MB84-F1
#
_cell.length_a   1.000
_cell.length_b   1.000
_cell.length_c   1.000
_cell.angle_alpha   90.00
_cell.angle_beta   90.00
_cell.angle_gamma   90.00
#
_symmetry.space_group_name_H-M   'P 1'
#
loop_
_entity.id
_entity.type
_entity.pdbx_description
1 polymer ?
#
loop_
_entity_poly.entity_id
_entity_poly.type
_entity_poly.pdbx_seq_one_letter_code
_entity_poly.pdbx_strand_id
1 'polypeptide(L)'
;MWLLFAVIMAGSGAASLWVYACRGRLRFASVREYVRKGWPPFALPNCILYACTPEWARGPVVDLRHFPQLEPLCAAWPSIRDEALALAHAGVFEATRDPGSPAWFDLGFRTLQRRGWSKFYLRWYGTTQPSAARLCPRTLALLAATPGVNGALFTRLPAG
;
A
#
# COMPACT_ATOMS: atom_id res chain seq x y z
N MET A 1 -14.32 -4.20 -33.26
CA MET A 1 -13.00 -3.79 -32.74
C MET A 1 -12.86 -2.26 -32.66
N TRP A 2 -13.06 -1.51 -33.76
CA TRP A 2 -12.95 -0.04 -33.77
C TRP A 2 -13.93 0.71 -32.85
N LEU A 3 -15.19 0.25 -32.79
CA LEU A 3 -16.20 0.85 -31.89
C LEU A 3 -15.80 0.74 -30.41
N LEU A 4 -15.34 -0.43 -29.98
CA LEU A 4 -14.88 -0.65 -28.60
C LEU A 4 -13.69 0.26 -28.28
N PHE A 5 -12.73 0.36 -29.20
CA PHE A 5 -11.57 1.23 -29.05
C PHE A 5 -11.99 2.71 -28.92
N ALA A 6 -12.91 3.16 -29.77
CA ALA A 6 -13.44 4.53 -29.72
C ALA A 6 -14.14 4.83 -28.39
N VAL A 7 -14.94 3.90 -27.87
CA VAL A 7 -15.62 4.04 -26.56
C VAL A 7 -14.61 4.15 -25.42
N ILE A 8 -13.58 3.29 -25.41
CA ILE A 8 -12.53 3.33 -24.37
C ILE A 8 -11.77 4.66 -24.41
N MET A 9 -11.40 5.13 -25.61
CA MET A 9 -10.70 6.40 -25.78
C MET A 9 -11.55 7.60 -25.34
N ALA A 10 -12.82 7.63 -25.75
CA ALA A 10 -13.76 8.68 -25.34
C ALA A 10 -13.98 8.68 -23.82
N GLY A 11 -14.20 7.50 -23.22
CA GLY A 11 -14.34 7.34 -21.78
C GLY A 11 -13.09 7.77 -21.01
N SER A 12 -11.91 7.42 -21.53
CA SER A 12 -10.62 7.81 -20.94
C SER A 12 -10.40 9.32 -20.98
N GLY A 13 -10.76 9.97 -22.10
CA GLY A 13 -10.72 11.43 -22.23
C GLY A 13 -11.69 12.13 -21.26
N ALA A 14 -12.93 11.67 -21.20
CA ALA A 14 -13.95 12.21 -20.31
C ALA A 14 -13.58 12.04 -18.83
N ALA A 15 -13.12 10.85 -18.43
CA ALA A 15 -12.65 10.59 -17.08
C ALA A 15 -11.44 11.45 -16.72
N SER A 16 -10.48 11.60 -17.65
CA SER A 16 -9.32 12.45 -17.45
C SER A 16 -9.69 13.92 -17.23
N LEU A 17 -10.62 14.43 -18.04
CA LEU A 17 -11.13 15.78 -17.93
C LEU A 17 -11.86 15.98 -16.60
N TRP A 18 -12.73 15.03 -16.21
CA TRP A 18 -13.44 15.08 -14.95
C TRP A 18 -12.48 15.03 -13.75
N VAL A 19 -11.45 14.19 -13.77
CA VAL A 19 -10.43 14.15 -12.70
C VAL A 19 -9.69 15.48 -12.61
N TYR A 20 -9.30 16.07 -13.74
CA TYR A 20 -8.60 17.34 -13.75
C TYR A 20 -9.48 18.51 -13.28
N ALA A 21 -10.68 18.65 -13.86
CA ALA A 21 -11.54 19.81 -13.69
C ALA A 21 -12.48 19.71 -12.49
N CYS A 22 -12.96 18.51 -12.14
CA CYS A 22 -14.09 18.32 -11.22
C CYS A 22 -13.77 17.52 -9.95
N ARG A 23 -12.78 16.61 -9.98
CA ARG A 23 -12.44 15.77 -8.81
C ARG A 23 -11.69 16.52 -7.70
N GLY A 24 -12.20 16.37 -6.48
CA GLY A 24 -11.50 16.70 -5.23
C GLY A 24 -11.62 18.17 -4.83
N ARG A 25 -11.29 18.46 -3.56
CA ARG A 25 -11.22 19.84 -3.05
C ARG A 25 -9.91 20.52 -3.43
N LEU A 26 -8.81 19.77 -3.37
CA LEU A 26 -7.49 20.21 -3.83
C LEU A 26 -7.37 19.98 -5.33
N ARG A 27 -7.00 21.03 -6.06
CA ARG A 27 -6.88 21.02 -7.52
C ARG A 27 -5.42 20.97 -7.94
N PHE A 28 -5.16 20.39 -9.11
CA PHE A 28 -3.86 20.49 -9.74
C PHE A 28 -3.57 21.95 -10.09
N ALA A 29 -2.35 22.42 -9.86
CA ALA A 29 -1.98 23.79 -10.18
C ALA A 29 -1.85 24.01 -11.70
N SER A 30 -1.63 22.94 -12.48
CA SER A 30 -1.52 22.99 -13.94
C SER A 30 -1.76 21.63 -14.60
N VAL A 31 -2.01 21.62 -15.91
CA VAL A 31 -2.07 20.40 -16.74
C VAL A 31 -0.75 19.62 -16.68
N ARG A 32 0.40 20.31 -16.65
CA ARG A 32 1.72 19.66 -16.55
C ARG A 32 1.86 18.88 -15.24
N GLU A 33 1.37 19.44 -14.15
CA GLU A 33 1.35 18.73 -12.87
C GLU A 33 0.43 17.51 -12.93
N TYR A 34 -0.75 17.66 -13.54
CA TYR A 34 -1.70 16.56 -13.69
C TYR A 34 -1.13 15.41 -14.54
N VAL A 35 -0.52 15.70 -15.68
CA VAL A 35 0.10 14.65 -16.53
C VAL A 35 1.23 13.94 -15.78
N ARG A 36 2.06 14.69 -15.04
CA ARG A 36 3.22 14.12 -14.32
C ARG A 36 2.82 13.30 -13.09
N LYS A 37 1.84 13.75 -12.30
CA LYS A 37 1.49 13.16 -11.00
C LYS A 37 0.20 12.33 -11.05
N GLY A 38 -0.80 12.79 -11.80
CA GLY A 38 -2.14 12.20 -11.86
C GLY A 38 -2.28 11.02 -12.82
N TRP A 39 -1.36 10.86 -13.77
CA TRP A 39 -1.35 9.77 -14.75
C TRP A 39 -2.71 9.57 -15.46
N PRO A 40 -3.09 10.48 -16.37
CA PRO A 40 -4.41 10.52 -17.01
C PRO A 40 -4.92 9.18 -17.60
N PRO A 41 -4.09 8.30 -18.18
CA PRO A 41 -4.56 6.99 -18.65
C PRO A 41 -5.24 6.13 -17.58
N PHE A 42 -4.91 6.30 -16.29
CA PHE A 42 -5.55 5.58 -15.18
C PHE A 42 -6.83 6.27 -14.66
N ALA A 43 -7.22 7.42 -15.21
CA ALA A 43 -8.39 8.15 -14.76
C ALA A 43 -9.68 7.34 -14.94
N LEU A 44 -9.86 6.66 -16.08
CA LEU A 44 -11.07 5.86 -16.33
C LEU A 44 -11.21 4.66 -15.38
N PRO A 45 -10.19 3.78 -15.21
CA PRO A 45 -10.23 2.75 -14.19
C PRO A 45 -10.50 3.29 -12.79
N ASN A 46 -9.86 4.40 -12.40
CA ASN A 46 -10.08 5.04 -11.10
C ASN A 46 -11.52 5.54 -10.94
N CYS A 47 -12.11 6.14 -11.97
CA CYS A 47 -13.50 6.60 -11.92
C CYS A 47 -14.48 5.44 -11.72
N ILE A 48 -14.22 4.29 -12.38
CA ILE A 48 -15.02 3.08 -12.19
C ILE A 48 -14.88 2.58 -10.75
N LEU A 49 -13.65 2.52 -10.21
CA LEU A 49 -13.43 2.14 -8.81
C LEU A 49 -14.16 3.07 -7.84
N TYR A 50 -14.13 4.39 -8.08
CA TYR A 50 -14.85 5.37 -7.27
C TYR A 50 -16.37 5.19 -7.34
N ALA A 51 -16.91 4.93 -8.53
CA ALA A 51 -18.34 4.68 -8.72
C ALA A 51 -18.80 3.42 -7.97
N CYS A 52 -17.95 2.38 -7.93
CA CYS A 52 -18.20 1.13 -7.21
C CYS A 52 -17.80 1.17 -5.73
N THR A 53 -17.25 2.29 -5.23
CA THR A 53 -16.84 2.40 -3.82
C THR A 53 -18.06 2.54 -2.92
N PRO A 54 -18.26 1.64 -1.94
CA PRO A 54 -19.38 1.72 -1.02
C PRO A 54 -19.27 2.98 -0.16
N GLU A 55 -20.42 3.53 0.25
CA GLU A 55 -20.48 4.84 0.91
C GLU A 55 -19.59 4.94 2.15
N TRP A 56 -19.58 3.92 2.99
CA TRP A 56 -18.78 3.83 4.21
C TRP A 56 -17.26 3.85 3.97
N ALA A 57 -16.81 3.54 2.75
CA ALA A 57 -15.39 3.51 2.38
C ALA A 57 -14.92 4.75 1.61
N ARG A 58 -15.78 5.78 1.43
CA ARG A 58 -15.43 6.98 0.63
C ARG A 58 -14.55 7.99 1.37
N GLY A 59 -14.37 7.82 2.69
CA GLY A 59 -13.58 8.71 3.55
C GLY A 59 -12.06 8.45 3.46
N PRO A 60 -11.23 9.43 3.87
CA PRO A 60 -9.77 9.26 3.92
C PRO A 60 -9.32 8.26 4.99
N VAL A 61 -10.11 8.10 6.05
CA VAL A 61 -9.91 7.11 7.10
C VAL A 61 -11.21 6.32 7.22
N VAL A 62 -11.11 5.01 7.07
CA VAL A 62 -12.25 4.10 7.15
C VAL A 62 -12.32 3.52 8.56
N ASP A 63 -13.53 3.41 9.10
CA ASP A 63 -13.75 2.90 10.45
C ASP A 63 -13.43 1.40 10.54
N LEU A 64 -12.70 1.00 11.58
CA LEU A 64 -12.33 -0.39 11.85
C LEU A 64 -13.54 -1.30 12.11
N ARG A 65 -14.70 -0.74 12.48
CA ARG A 65 -15.97 -1.48 12.63
C ARG A 65 -16.39 -2.21 11.35
N HIS A 66 -15.92 -1.75 10.17
CA HIS A 66 -16.16 -2.44 8.89
C HIS A 66 -15.21 -3.61 8.62
N PHE A 67 -14.21 -3.82 9.49
CA PHE A 67 -13.19 -4.86 9.36
C PHE A 67 -13.06 -5.68 10.66
N PRO A 68 -14.13 -6.33 11.14
CA PRO A 68 -14.10 -7.09 12.40
C PRO A 68 -13.03 -8.19 12.42
N GLN A 69 -12.67 -8.73 11.25
CA GLN A 69 -11.59 -9.71 11.11
C GLN A 69 -10.20 -9.19 11.54
N LEU A 70 -10.02 -7.88 11.68
CA LEU A 70 -8.76 -7.28 12.15
C LEU A 70 -8.68 -7.17 13.67
N GLU A 71 -9.78 -7.41 14.40
CA GLU A 71 -9.84 -7.30 15.86
C GLU A 71 -8.80 -8.17 16.58
N PRO A 72 -8.55 -9.44 16.18
CA PRO A 72 -7.48 -10.25 16.77
C PRO A 72 -6.08 -9.64 16.60
N LEU A 73 -5.80 -9.00 15.45
CA LEU A 73 -4.54 -8.31 15.21
C LEU A 73 -4.41 -7.07 16.10
N CYS A 74 -5.51 -6.32 16.26
CA CYS A 74 -5.56 -5.18 17.17
C CYS A 74 -5.36 -5.61 18.63
N ALA A 75 -6.00 -6.68 19.08
CA ALA A 75 -5.85 -7.19 20.44
C ALA A 75 -4.41 -7.67 20.73
N ALA A 76 -3.76 -8.29 19.74
CA ALA A 76 -2.39 -8.80 19.86
C ALA A 76 -1.29 -7.76 19.55
N TRP A 77 -1.63 -6.47 19.44
CA TRP A 77 -0.67 -5.41 19.13
C TRP A 77 0.60 -5.39 19.99
N PRO A 78 0.60 -5.73 21.31
CA PRO A 78 1.82 -5.73 22.10
C PRO A 78 2.79 -6.80 21.63
N SER A 79 2.30 -8.00 21.30
CA SER A 79 3.15 -9.09 20.79
C SER A 79 3.73 -8.75 19.41
N ILE A 80 2.94 -8.10 18.55
CA ILE A 80 3.39 -7.66 17.22
C ILE A 80 4.49 -6.59 17.37
N ARG A 81 4.29 -5.63 18.27
CA ARG A 81 5.29 -4.61 18.61
C ARG A 81 6.58 -5.24 19.13
N ASP A 82 6.48 -6.19 20.05
CA ASP A 82 7.67 -6.77 20.69
C ASP A 82 8.54 -7.54 19.68
N GLU A 83 7.93 -8.26 18.73
CA GLU A 83 8.66 -8.89 17.61
C GLU A 83 9.30 -7.83 16.69
N ALA A 84 8.61 -6.72 16.40
CA ALA A 84 9.16 -5.63 15.61
C ALA A 84 10.34 -4.92 16.31
N LEU A 85 10.29 -4.75 17.63
CA LEU A 85 11.37 -4.19 18.43
C LEU A 85 12.57 -5.14 18.50
N ALA A 86 12.34 -6.44 18.63
CA ALA A 86 13.40 -7.45 18.57
C ALA A 86 14.15 -7.42 17.23
N LEU A 87 13.42 -7.29 16.11
CA LEU A 87 14.02 -7.06 14.78
C LEU A 87 14.88 -5.80 14.73
N ALA A 88 14.42 -4.72 15.34
CA ALA A 88 15.14 -3.45 15.40
C ALA A 88 16.43 -3.57 16.21
N HIS A 89 16.39 -4.19 17.38
CA HIS A 89 17.57 -4.43 18.21
C HIS A 89 18.57 -5.37 17.54
N ALA A 90 18.11 -6.33 16.75
CA ALA A 90 18.95 -7.24 15.97
C ALA A 90 19.54 -6.60 14.69
N GLY A 91 19.25 -5.33 14.40
CA GLY A 91 19.80 -4.63 13.22
C GLY A 91 19.24 -5.12 11.88
N VAL A 92 18.17 -5.91 11.87
CA VAL A 92 17.62 -6.54 10.66
C VAL A 92 17.17 -5.49 9.65
N PHE A 93 16.59 -4.38 10.12
CA PHE A 93 16.15 -3.29 9.25
C PHE A 93 17.30 -2.63 8.46
N GLU A 94 18.50 -2.53 9.02
CA GLU A 94 19.64 -1.97 8.28
C GLU A 94 20.19 -2.97 7.26
N ALA A 95 20.20 -4.27 7.60
CA ALA A 95 20.59 -5.33 6.67
C ALA A 95 19.68 -5.39 5.42
N THR A 96 18.40 -5.03 5.54
CA THR A 96 17.48 -4.97 4.39
C THR A 96 17.74 -3.78 3.45
N ARG A 97 18.53 -2.79 3.88
CA ARG A 97 18.89 -1.61 3.08
C ARG A 97 20.18 -1.79 2.29
N ASP A 98 20.93 -2.85 2.56
CA ASP A 98 22.15 -3.18 1.83
C ASP A 98 21.83 -3.40 0.34
N PRO A 99 22.52 -2.75 -0.61
CA PRO A 99 22.40 -3.00 -2.05
C PRO A 99 22.50 -4.47 -2.47
N GLY A 100 23.18 -5.30 -1.68
CA GLY A 100 23.27 -6.76 -1.92
C GLY A 100 22.07 -7.57 -1.43
N SER A 101 21.13 -6.95 -0.71
CA SER A 101 19.97 -7.64 -0.14
C SER A 101 18.89 -7.93 -1.19
N PRO A 102 18.27 -9.12 -1.21
CA PRO A 102 17.10 -9.40 -2.06
C PRO A 102 15.92 -8.46 -1.79
N ALA A 103 15.86 -7.86 -0.60
CA ALA A 103 14.83 -6.90 -0.20
C ALA A 103 15.12 -5.45 -0.62
N TRP A 104 16.29 -5.19 -1.22
CA TRP A 104 16.72 -3.85 -1.61
C TRP A 104 15.89 -3.27 -2.75
N PHE A 105 15.64 -4.07 -3.80
CA PHE A 105 14.98 -3.57 -5.00
C PHE A 105 13.46 -3.70 -4.92
N ASP A 106 12.82 -2.59 -4.59
CA ASP A 106 11.37 -2.43 -4.77
C ASP A 106 11.08 -1.05 -5.37
N LEU A 107 10.52 -1.08 -6.59
CA LEU A 107 10.26 0.10 -7.40
C LEU A 107 9.33 1.10 -6.68
N GLY A 108 8.39 0.61 -5.86
CA GLY A 108 7.45 1.45 -5.12
C GLY A 108 8.04 2.08 -3.86
N PHE A 109 9.10 1.50 -3.28
CA PHE A 109 9.70 1.95 -2.03
C PHE A 109 11.05 2.65 -2.20
N ARG A 110 11.60 2.70 -3.41
CA ARG A 110 12.90 3.31 -3.69
C ARG A 110 13.00 4.78 -3.25
N THR A 111 11.91 5.54 -3.39
CA THR A 111 11.85 6.94 -2.93
C THR A 111 11.82 7.04 -1.40
N LEU A 112 11.19 6.09 -0.72
CA LEU A 112 11.13 6.02 0.75
C LEU A 112 12.47 5.57 1.34
N GLN A 113 13.11 4.56 0.74
CA GLN A 113 14.45 4.10 1.16
C GLN A 113 15.51 5.20 1.03
N ARG A 114 15.44 6.04 -0.02
CA ARG A 114 16.31 7.23 -0.16
C ARG A 114 16.12 8.23 0.99
N ARG A 115 14.93 8.28 1.58
CA ARG A 115 14.64 9.08 2.78
C ARG A 115 14.92 8.33 4.08
N GLY A 116 15.68 7.23 4.02
CA GLY A 116 16.11 6.46 5.17
C GLY A 116 15.12 5.42 5.69
N TRP A 117 14.02 5.16 4.98
CA TRP A 117 13.05 4.15 5.41
C TRP A 117 13.61 2.73 5.22
N SER A 118 13.36 1.86 6.19
CA SER A 118 13.66 0.43 6.14
C SER A 118 12.39 -0.39 6.29
N LYS A 119 12.37 -1.61 5.73
CA LYS A 119 11.21 -2.49 5.77
C LYS A 119 11.59 -3.95 5.96
N PHE A 120 10.72 -4.71 6.60
CA PHE A 120 10.86 -6.15 6.78
C PHE A 120 9.56 -6.84 6.39
N TYR A 121 9.60 -7.67 5.34
CA TYR A 121 8.42 -8.38 4.85
C TYR A 121 8.08 -9.57 5.72
N LEU A 122 6.81 -9.69 6.09
CA LEU A 122 6.26 -10.85 6.80
C LEU A 122 5.58 -11.79 5.79
N ARG A 123 4.63 -11.23 5.04
CA ARG A 123 3.80 -11.94 4.06
C ARG A 123 3.55 -11.06 2.84
N TRP A 124 3.57 -11.66 1.67
CA TRP A 124 3.22 -11.00 0.41
C TRP A 124 2.42 -11.93 -0.48
N TYR A 125 1.11 -11.65 -0.61
CA TYR A 125 0.16 -12.36 -1.49
C TYR A 125 0.30 -13.89 -1.44
N GLY A 126 0.19 -14.45 -0.23
CA GLY A 126 0.27 -15.91 0.00
C GLY A 126 1.67 -16.46 0.23
N THR A 127 2.72 -15.68 -0.05
CA THR A 127 4.10 -16.08 0.21
C THR A 127 4.59 -15.52 1.54
N THR A 128 5.06 -16.41 2.43
CA THR A 128 5.68 -16.03 3.72
C THR A 128 7.20 -16.07 3.59
N GLN A 129 7.87 -15.04 4.11
CA GLN A 129 9.34 -14.98 4.05
C GLN A 129 9.96 -15.99 5.04
N PRO A 130 10.99 -16.77 4.65
CA PRO A 130 11.64 -17.72 5.56
C PRO A 130 12.28 -17.06 6.79
N SER A 131 12.76 -15.82 6.66
CA SER A 131 13.27 -15.02 7.78
C SER A 131 12.18 -14.64 8.76
N ALA A 132 10.99 -14.27 8.26
CA ALA A 132 9.85 -13.92 9.08
C ALA A 132 9.35 -15.13 9.90
N ALA A 133 9.37 -16.33 9.33
CA ALA A 133 9.01 -17.57 10.03
C ALA A 133 9.85 -17.80 11.30
N ARG A 134 11.12 -17.39 11.27
CA ARG A 134 12.03 -17.50 12.43
C ARG A 134 11.91 -16.34 13.40
N LEU A 135 11.78 -15.12 12.90
CA LEU A 135 11.92 -13.89 13.69
C LEU A 135 10.58 -13.35 14.20
N CYS A 136 9.46 -13.67 13.55
CA CYS A 136 8.13 -13.17 13.89
C CYS A 136 7.06 -14.27 13.89
N PRO A 137 7.26 -15.39 14.61
CA PRO A 137 6.36 -16.54 14.57
C PRO A 137 4.95 -16.21 15.07
N ARG A 138 4.80 -15.35 16.08
CA ARG A 138 3.48 -15.00 16.64
C ARG A 138 2.71 -14.12 15.67
N THR A 139 3.36 -13.12 15.08
CA THR A 139 2.72 -12.27 14.07
C THR A 139 2.29 -13.09 12.84
N LEU A 140 3.11 -14.03 12.39
CA LEU A 140 2.74 -14.90 11.26
C LEU A 140 1.58 -15.83 11.58
N ALA A 141 1.49 -16.37 12.79
CA ALA A 141 0.35 -17.19 13.20
C ALA A 141 -0.96 -16.37 13.16
N LEU A 142 -0.94 -15.13 13.63
CA LEU A 142 -2.09 -14.23 13.56
C LEU A 142 -2.48 -13.89 12.11
N LEU A 143 -1.50 -13.62 11.25
CA LEU A 143 -1.72 -13.35 9.83
C LEU A 143 -2.26 -14.58 9.08
N ALA A 144 -1.84 -15.79 9.47
CA ALA A 144 -2.38 -17.04 8.92
C ALA A 144 -3.85 -17.25 9.32
N ALA A 145 -4.22 -16.87 10.56
CA ALA A 145 -5.59 -16.90 11.04
C ALA A 145 -6.49 -15.78 10.44
N THR A 146 -5.89 -14.78 9.77
CA THR A 146 -6.60 -13.63 9.20
C THR A 146 -6.53 -13.64 7.66
N PRO A 147 -7.37 -14.42 6.95
CA PRO A 147 -7.26 -14.61 5.51
C PRO A 147 -7.47 -13.34 4.68
N GLY A 148 -8.16 -12.33 5.23
CA GLY A 148 -8.35 -11.03 4.57
C GLY A 148 -7.07 -10.20 4.43
N VAL A 149 -5.98 -10.54 5.14
CA VAL A 149 -4.71 -9.82 5.08
C VAL A 149 -3.73 -10.54 4.16
N ASN A 150 -3.66 -10.06 2.91
CA ASN A 150 -2.81 -10.66 1.88
C ASN A 150 -1.35 -10.20 1.96
N GLY A 151 -1.07 -9.02 2.50
CA GLY A 151 0.27 -8.44 2.60
C GLY A 151 0.49 -7.83 3.97
N ALA A 152 1.67 -8.08 4.55
CA ALA A 152 2.08 -7.54 5.84
C ALA A 152 3.60 -7.33 5.88
N LEU A 153 4.02 -6.21 6.44
CA LEU A 153 5.41 -5.84 6.63
C LEU A 153 5.56 -4.92 7.84
N PHE A 154 6.75 -4.88 8.43
CA PHE A 154 7.15 -3.83 9.36
C PHE A 154 7.94 -2.76 8.63
N THR A 155 7.75 -1.50 9.03
CA THR A 155 8.50 -0.36 8.50
C THR A 155 9.08 0.44 9.65
N ARG A 156 10.33 0.85 9.53
CA ARG A 156 10.96 1.82 10.44
C ARG A 156 11.32 3.08 9.65
N LEU A 157 10.89 4.21 10.21
CA LEU A 157 11.11 5.54 9.67
C LEU A 157 12.24 6.19 10.47
N PRO A 158 13.16 6.96 9.83
CA PRO A 158 14.13 7.76 10.56
C PRO A 158 13.45 8.95 11.24
N ALA A 159 14.10 9.52 12.26
CA ALA A 159 13.72 10.82 12.78
C ALA A 159 13.82 11.87 11.63
N GLY A 160 12.82 12.74 11.55
CA GLY A 160 12.64 13.71 10.47
C GLY A 160 13.74 14.74 10.36
#